data_AF-A0A8H8RC95-F1
#
_entry.id   AF-A0A8H8RC95-F1
#
_cell.length_a   1.000
_cell.length_b   1.000
_cell.length_c   1.000
_cell.angle_alpha   90.00
_cell.angle_beta   90.00
_cell.angle_gamma   90.00
#
_symmetry.space_group_name_H-M   'P 1'
#
loop_
_entity.id
_entity.type
_entity.pdbx_description
1 polymer ?
#
loop_
_entity_poly.entity_id
_entity_poly.type
_entity_poly.pdbx_seq_one_letter_code
_entity_poly.pdbx_strand_id
1 'polypeptide(L)'
;MPPHTYKSEYPPGSQIDQGIKTFFEDFYRTSDTPTPDAHEKYAAAFTKDAELIMISKVARGYDEILEVRKGMWTAVHSRLHTPVKMYPFGSGADEVMLYGTVGYVLKDGRKTDVS
;
A
#
# COMPACT_ATOMS: atom_id res chain seq x y z
N MET A 1 21.87 7.50 4.13
CA MET A 1 20.44 7.52 4.52
C MET A 1 20.09 6.12 4.98
N PRO A 2 19.53 5.93 6.19
CA PRO A 2 19.03 4.61 6.58
C PRO A 2 17.90 4.16 5.62
N PRO A 3 17.71 2.84 5.43
CA PRO A 3 16.62 2.33 4.60
C PRO A 3 15.26 2.74 5.15
N HIS A 4 14.31 3.02 4.26
CA HIS A 4 12.93 3.35 4.65
C HIS A 4 12.28 2.14 5.34
N THR A 5 11.64 2.40 6.48
CA THR A 5 11.18 1.34 7.40
C THR A 5 9.74 0.92 7.16
N TYR A 6 8.93 1.75 6.51
CA TYR A 6 7.47 1.58 6.34
C TYR A 6 6.68 1.48 7.66
N LYS A 7 7.30 1.83 8.80
CA LYS A 7 6.66 1.76 10.12
C LYS A 7 5.74 2.96 10.34
N SER A 8 4.54 2.69 10.84
CA SER A 8 3.61 3.72 11.30
C SER A 8 3.73 3.99 12.79
N GLU A 9 3.34 5.20 13.20
CA GLU A 9 2.97 5.48 14.58
C GLU A 9 1.58 4.92 14.90
N TYR A 10 1.31 4.75 16.20
CA TYR A 10 0.04 4.21 16.69
C TYR A 10 -0.51 5.12 17.80
N PRO A 11 -1.82 5.39 17.87
CA PRO A 11 -2.40 6.16 18.96
C PRO A 11 -2.13 5.48 20.32
N PRO A 12 -1.85 6.24 21.39
CA PRO A 12 -1.61 5.68 22.72
C PRO A 12 -2.74 4.74 23.16
N GLY A 13 -2.39 3.59 23.72
CA GLY A 13 -3.35 2.59 24.19
C GLY A 13 -4.03 1.77 23.08
N SER A 14 -3.71 1.99 21.80
CA SER A 14 -4.23 1.19 20.70
C SER A 14 -3.66 -0.23 20.73
N GLN A 15 -4.54 -1.22 20.66
CA GLN A 15 -4.17 -2.60 20.43
C GLN A 15 -4.32 -2.91 18.94
N ILE A 16 -3.19 -2.98 18.25
CA ILE A 16 -3.09 -3.41 16.86
C ILE A 16 -2.23 -4.66 16.83
N ASP A 17 -2.75 -5.71 16.20
CA ASP A 17 -2.05 -6.98 16.06
C ASP A 17 -0.71 -6.80 15.33
N GLN A 18 0.31 -7.55 15.76
CA GLN A 18 1.65 -7.44 15.19
C GLN A 18 1.69 -7.90 13.71
N GLY A 19 0.84 -8.85 13.35
CA GLY A 19 0.65 -9.30 11.97
C GLY A 19 0.11 -8.21 11.05
N ILE A 20 -0.84 -7.39 11.52
CA ILE A 20 -1.35 -6.23 10.76
C ILE A 20 -0.22 -5.22 10.51
N LYS A 21 0.60 -4.94 11.52
CA LYS A 21 1.74 -4.01 11.39
C LYS A 21 2.74 -4.51 10.34
N THR A 22 3.16 -5.76 10.47
CA THR A 22 4.10 -6.38 9.53
C THR A 22 3.52 -6.49 8.12
N PHE A 23 2.23 -6.82 8.00
CA PHE A 23 1.54 -6.87 6.73
C PHE A 23 1.64 -5.54 5.98
N PHE A 24 1.33 -4.40 6.61
CA PHE A 24 1.40 -3.11 5.93
C PHE A 24 2.82 -2.65 5.63
N GLU A 25 3.79 -2.97 6.50
CA GLU A 25 5.21 -2.73 6.23
C GLU A 25 5.67 -3.45 4.95
N ASP A 26 5.32 -4.72 4.80
CA ASP A 26 5.68 -5.54 3.63
C ASP A 26 4.83 -5.21 2.40
N PHE A 27 3.55 -4.89 2.60
CA PHE A 27 2.63 -4.51 1.54
C PHE A 27 3.09 -3.23 0.85
N TYR A 28 3.46 -2.17 1.60
CA TYR A 28 3.97 -0.95 1.00
C TYR A 28 5.35 -1.13 0.35
N ARG A 29 6.25 -1.91 0.97
CA ARG A 29 7.54 -2.28 0.36
C ARG A 29 7.35 -2.99 -1.00
N THR A 30 6.43 -3.94 -1.05
CA THR A 30 6.04 -4.63 -2.29
C THR A 30 5.38 -3.66 -3.26
N SER A 31 4.55 -2.75 -2.73
CA SER A 31 3.89 -1.71 -3.51
C SER A 31 4.87 -0.71 -4.13
N ASP A 32 6.08 -0.54 -3.62
CA ASP A 32 7.06 0.39 -4.18
C ASP A 32 8.10 -0.26 -5.09
N THR A 33 8.02 -1.58 -5.25
CA THR A 33 8.95 -2.36 -6.08
C THR A 33 8.42 -2.51 -7.52
N PRO A 34 9.14 -1.99 -8.54
CA PRO A 34 8.71 -2.00 -9.95
C PRO A 34 9.10 -3.30 -10.69
N THR A 35 8.83 -4.47 -10.11
CA THR A 35 9.16 -5.76 -10.76
C THR A 35 7.90 -6.59 -11.04
N PRO A 36 7.91 -7.45 -12.07
CA PRO A 36 6.80 -8.37 -12.33
C PRO A 36 6.40 -9.20 -11.10
N ASP A 37 7.37 -9.82 -10.42
CA ASP A 37 7.14 -10.59 -9.19
C ASP A 37 6.49 -9.76 -8.08
N ALA A 38 6.86 -8.48 -7.93
CA ALA A 38 6.24 -7.61 -6.94
C ALA A 38 4.78 -7.27 -7.30
N HIS A 39 4.43 -7.22 -8.58
CA HIS A 39 3.04 -7.02 -9.01
C HIS A 39 2.17 -8.24 -8.69
N GLU A 40 2.70 -9.44 -8.90
CA GLU A 40 2.02 -10.69 -8.54
C GLU A 40 1.88 -10.83 -7.03
N LYS A 41 2.95 -10.53 -6.26
CA LYS A 41 2.90 -10.50 -4.78
C LYS A 41 1.92 -9.48 -4.25
N TYR A 42 1.84 -8.30 -4.87
CA TYR A 42 0.85 -7.28 -4.50
C TYR A 42 -0.57 -7.82 -4.67
N ALA A 43 -0.90 -8.42 -5.82
CA ALA A 43 -2.23 -8.97 -6.06
C ALA A 43 -2.53 -10.17 -5.14
N ALA A 44 -1.52 -10.99 -4.82
CA ALA A 44 -1.65 -12.13 -3.91
C ALA A 44 -1.81 -11.74 -2.42
N ALA A 45 -1.57 -10.48 -2.05
CA ALA A 45 -1.78 -9.98 -0.70
C ALA A 45 -3.27 -9.79 -0.34
N PHE A 46 -4.16 -9.93 -1.32
CA PHE A 46 -5.60 -9.79 -1.16
C PHE A 46 -6.28 -11.16 -1.10
N THR A 47 -7.44 -11.25 -0.43
CA THR A 47 -8.27 -12.45 -0.49
C THR A 47 -8.84 -12.67 -1.89
N LYS A 48 -9.23 -13.90 -2.20
CA LYS A 48 -9.75 -14.30 -3.53
C LYS A 48 -10.89 -13.41 -4.03
N ASP A 49 -11.71 -12.92 -3.12
CA ASP A 49 -12.92 -12.12 -3.32
C ASP A 49 -12.76 -10.64 -2.92
N ALA A 50 -11.53 -10.19 -2.66
CA ALA A 50 -11.28 -8.82 -2.23
C ALA A 50 -11.72 -7.79 -3.28
N GLU A 51 -12.23 -6.66 -2.80
CA GLU A 51 -12.46 -5.47 -3.61
C GLU A 51 -11.37 -4.43 -3.34
N LEU A 52 -10.63 -4.04 -4.37
CA LEU A 52 -9.73 -2.89 -4.32
C LEU A 52 -10.45 -1.67 -4.91
N ILE A 53 -10.75 -0.70 -4.05
CA ILE A 53 -11.41 0.55 -4.42
C ILE A 53 -10.37 1.67 -4.46
N MET A 54 -10.19 2.29 -5.63
CA MET A 54 -9.30 3.44 -5.84
C MET A 54 -10.07 4.55 -6.56
N ILE A 55 -10.58 5.51 -5.78
CA ILE A 55 -11.44 6.60 -6.26
C ILE A 55 -12.64 6.02 -7.01
N SER A 56 -12.68 6.12 -8.34
CA SER A 56 -13.77 5.63 -9.19
C SER A 56 -13.50 4.24 -9.78
N LYS A 57 -12.29 3.69 -9.59
CA LYS A 57 -11.93 2.36 -10.09
C LYS A 57 -12.16 1.32 -9.00
N VAL A 58 -12.90 0.27 -9.32
CA VAL A 58 -13.08 -0.91 -8.48
C VAL A 58 -12.50 -2.10 -9.23
N ALA A 59 -11.73 -2.94 -8.53
CA ALA A 59 -11.18 -4.20 -9.03
C ALA A 59 -11.55 -5.32 -8.07
N ARG A 60 -11.99 -6.46 -8.60
CA ARG A 60 -12.48 -7.60 -7.82
C ARG A 60 -11.63 -8.84 -8.06
N GLY A 61 -11.08 -9.37 -6.98
CA GLY A 61 -10.24 -10.57 -7.02
C GLY A 61 -8.90 -10.35 -7.72
N TYR A 62 -8.11 -11.44 -7.76
CA TYR A 62 -6.70 -11.42 -8.12
C TYR A 62 -6.43 -10.81 -9.50
N ASP A 63 -7.13 -11.28 -10.54
CA ASP A 63 -6.83 -10.92 -11.93
C ASP A 63 -7.06 -9.41 -12.19
N GLU A 64 -8.20 -8.87 -11.75
CA GLU A 64 -8.50 -7.45 -11.91
C GLU A 64 -7.54 -6.57 -11.10
N ILE A 65 -7.19 -6.98 -9.88
CA ILE A 65 -6.21 -6.27 -9.04
C ILE A 65 -4.82 -6.28 -9.71
N LEU A 66 -4.41 -7.40 -10.29
CA LEU A 66 -3.14 -7.52 -11.01
C LEU A 66 -3.11 -6.64 -12.26
N GLU A 67 -4.20 -6.59 -13.03
CA GLU A 67 -4.32 -5.71 -14.20
C GLU A 67 -4.23 -4.23 -13.80
N VAL A 68 -4.96 -3.83 -12.76
CA VAL A 68 -4.87 -2.49 -12.18
C VAL A 68 -3.43 -2.15 -11.80
N ARG A 69 -2.77 -3.09 -11.13
CA ARG A 69 -1.42 -2.93 -10.64
C ARG A 69 -0.41 -2.73 -11.76
N LYS A 70 -0.44 -3.60 -12.79
CA LYS A 70 0.39 -3.49 -13.99
C LYS A 70 0.14 -2.18 -14.74
N GLY A 71 -1.14 -1.80 -14.86
CA GLY A 71 -1.56 -0.54 -15.49
C GLY A 71 -0.93 0.70 -14.83
N MET A 72 -0.89 0.78 -13.51
CA MET A 72 -0.26 1.89 -12.78
C MET A 72 1.23 2.06 -13.14
N TRP A 73 1.98 0.96 -13.21
CA TRP A 73 3.42 0.99 -13.50
C TRP A 73 3.76 1.26 -14.97
N THR A 74 2.76 1.39 -15.85
CA THR A 74 2.99 1.91 -17.21
C THR A 74 3.43 3.38 -17.19
N ALA A 75 2.91 4.18 -16.26
CA ALA A 75 3.19 5.62 -16.14
C ALA A 75 4.16 5.97 -15.00
N VAL A 76 4.21 5.16 -13.93
CA VAL A 76 5.08 5.38 -12.77
C VAL A 76 6.51 4.93 -13.07
N HIS A 77 7.49 5.78 -12.78
CA HIS A 77 8.91 5.44 -12.79
C HIS A 77 9.37 4.96 -11.41
N SER A 78 9.04 5.69 -10.35
CA SER A 78 9.25 5.28 -8.96
C SER A 78 8.12 5.78 -8.07
N ARG A 79 7.93 5.09 -6.95
CA ARG A 79 6.99 5.43 -5.90
C ARG A 79 7.59 5.12 -4.53
N LEU A 80 7.26 5.92 -3.53
CA LEU A 80 7.59 5.65 -2.14
C LEU A 80 6.43 6.03 -1.24
N HIS A 81 5.79 5.03 -0.63
CA HIS A 81 4.81 5.23 0.44
C HIS A 81 5.54 5.47 1.76
N THR A 82 5.09 6.49 2.49
CA THR A 82 5.51 6.78 3.86
C THR A 82 4.27 6.73 4.75
N PRO A 83 3.89 5.54 5.25
CA PRO A 83 2.80 5.43 6.20
C PRO A 83 3.23 6.10 7.51
N VAL A 84 2.48 7.12 7.93
CA VAL A 84 2.80 7.95 9.10
C VAL A 84 2.11 7.41 10.33
N LYS A 85 0.82 7.07 10.23
CA LYS A 85 0.02 6.65 11.38
C LYS A 85 -1.08 5.67 11.00
N MET A 86 -1.33 4.70 11.87
CA MET A 86 -2.37 3.68 11.72
C MET A 86 -3.39 3.79 12.86
N TYR A 87 -4.67 3.82 12.51
CA TYR A 87 -5.78 3.95 13.46
C TYR A 87 -6.69 2.72 13.35
N PRO A 88 -6.83 1.91 14.40
CA PRO A 88 -7.75 0.78 14.37
C PRO A 88 -9.20 1.23 14.61
N PHE A 89 -10.16 0.60 13.95
CA PHE A 89 -11.60 0.86 14.15
C PHE A 89 -12.14 0.10 15.38
N GLY A 90 -11.47 0.27 16.52
CA GLY A 90 -11.77 -0.42 17.78
C GLY A 90 -10.57 -1.16 18.35
N SER A 91 -10.64 -1.58 19.61
CA SER A 91 -9.54 -2.34 20.24
C SER A 91 -9.47 -3.74 19.66
N GLY A 92 -8.32 -4.12 19.10
CA GLY A 92 -8.13 -5.45 18.51
C GLY A 92 -8.90 -5.66 17.19
N ALA A 93 -9.29 -4.58 16.51
CA ALA A 93 -9.96 -4.67 15.22
C ALA A 93 -8.98 -5.06 14.09
N ASP A 94 -9.46 -5.84 13.13
CA ASP A 94 -8.74 -6.16 11.89
C ASP A 94 -8.94 -5.10 10.79
N GLU A 95 -9.71 -4.06 11.10
CA GLU A 95 -9.95 -2.89 10.24
C GLU A 95 -9.12 -1.71 10.74
N VAL A 96 -8.32 -1.13 9.86
CA VAL A 96 -7.48 0.03 10.17
C VAL A 96 -7.57 1.10 9.09
N MET A 97 -7.48 2.36 9.50
CA MET A 97 -7.23 3.50 8.63
C MET A 97 -5.74 3.84 8.66
N LEU A 98 -5.16 4.05 7.48
CA LEU A 98 -3.77 4.47 7.31
C LEU A 98 -3.71 5.92 6.83
N TYR A 99 -2.96 6.73 7.57
CA TYR A 99 -2.58 8.08 7.21
C TYR A 99 -1.10 8.10 6.84
N GLY A 100 -0.75 8.73 5.73
CA GLY A 100 0.62 8.84 5.28
C GLY A 100 0.73 9.62 3.98
N THR A 101 1.93 9.65 3.43
CA THR A 101 2.19 10.29 2.14
C THR A 101 2.67 9.28 1.12
N VAL A 102 2.59 9.66 -0.15
CA VAL A 102 3.20 8.90 -1.23
C VAL A 102 3.85 9.84 -2.22
N GLY A 103 5.15 9.63 -2.44
CA GLY A 103 5.94 10.35 -3.44
C GLY A 103 5.98 9.58 -4.75
N TYR A 104 5.81 10.26 -5.87
CA TYR A 104 5.86 9.69 -7.21
C TYR A 104 6.90 10.40 -8.09
N VAL A 105 7.57 9.61 -8.91
CA VAL A 105 8.22 10.07 -10.14
C VAL A 105 7.53 9.37 -11.30
N LEU A 106 7.02 10.14 -12.26
CA LEU A 106 6.43 9.62 -13.48
C LEU A 106 7.51 9.46 -14.57
N LYS A 107 7.28 8.58 -15.55
CA LYS A 107 8.23 8.34 -16.64
C LYS A 107 8.45 9.56 -17.54
N ASP A 108 7.54 10.53 -17.51
CA ASP A 108 7.69 11.82 -18.19
C ASP A 108 8.48 12.86 -17.38
N GLY A 109 9.01 12.47 -16.21
CA GLY A 109 9.85 13.31 -15.34
C GLY A 109 9.07 14.14 -14.32
N ARG A 110 7.74 14.17 -14.37
CA ARG A 110 6.93 14.87 -13.35
C ARG A 110 7.10 14.19 -11.99
N LYS A 111 7.16 15.02 -10.95
CA LYS A 111 7.23 14.59 -9.55
C LYS A 111 6.03 15.14 -8.80
N THR A 112 5.42 14.33 -7.96
CA THR A 112 4.28 14.74 -7.14
C THR A 112 4.31 14.02 -5.80
N ASP A 113 3.92 14.73 -4.75
CA ASP A 113 3.67 14.18 -3.43
C ASP A 113 2.18 14.28 -3.15
N VAL A 114 1.58 13.19 -2.67
CA VAL A 114 0.17 13.14 -2.26
C VAL A 114 0.13 12.85 -0.77
N SER A 115 -0.73 13.57 -0.05
CA SER A 115 -0.96 13.49 1.41
C SER A 115 -2.43 13.29 1.73
#